data_AF-A0A5C5WFF6-F1
#
_entry.id   AF-A0A5C5WFF6-F1
#
_cell.length_a   1.000
_cell.length_b   1.000
_cell.length_c   1.000
_cell.angle_alpha   90.00
_cell.angle_beta   90.00
_cell.angle_gamma   90.00
#
_symmetry.space_group_name_H-M   'P 1'
#
loop_
_entity.id
_entity.type
_entity.pdbx_description
1 polymer ?
#
loop_
_entity_poly.entity_id
_entity_poly.type
_entity_poly.pdbx_seq_one_letter_code
_entity_poly.pdbx_strand_id
1 'polypeptide(L)'
;MSPPSLSALADDLLLLAQRANWSRLGDQFSGPNLRFQFTDLVGLLALLLGFVGLVVGLHFALQAAKRNESRQSHTGLLQKLAATHRLTRSEQRLLRKIASQAALASPAEVFVRPELFTAGSSALGDQEAEARRLAKRLFSKG
;
A
#
# COMPACT_ATOMS: atom_id res chain seq x y z
N MET A 1 44.18 50.39 -11.65
CA MET A 1 44.30 49.19 -10.81
C MET A 1 43.74 49.54 -9.44
N SER A 2 42.52 49.10 -9.15
CA SER A 2 41.86 49.37 -7.86
C SER A 2 42.33 48.33 -6.84
N PRO A 3 42.64 48.72 -5.60
CA PRO A 3 43.01 47.76 -4.57
C PRO A 3 41.82 46.84 -4.24
N PRO A 4 42.06 45.54 -3.97
CA PRO A 4 41.01 44.63 -3.55
C PRO A 4 40.36 45.12 -2.25
N SER A 5 39.03 45.05 -2.19
CA SER A 5 38.25 45.42 -1.02
C SER A 5 38.57 44.50 0.16
N LEU A 6 38.68 45.07 1.36
CA LEU A 6 39.01 44.33 2.59
C LEU A 6 38.05 43.16 2.89
N SER A 7 36.82 43.21 2.40
CA SER A 7 35.84 42.11 2.50
C SER A 7 36.25 40.88 1.68
N ALA A 8 36.81 41.07 0.49
CA ALA A 8 37.22 39.96 -0.38
C ALA A 8 38.40 39.19 0.24
N LEU A 9 39.31 39.91 0.91
CA LEU A 9 40.41 39.29 1.66
C LEU A 9 39.91 38.51 2.88
N ALA A 10 38.85 38.96 3.54
CA ALA A 10 38.26 38.24 4.68
C ALA A 10 37.59 36.93 4.24
N ASP A 11 36.88 36.93 3.12
CA ASP A 11 36.23 35.74 2.56
C ASP A 11 37.25 34.69 2.10
N ASP A 12 38.33 35.11 1.44
CA ASP A 12 39.43 34.22 1.04
C ASP A 12 40.12 33.58 2.26
N LEU A 13 40.32 34.34 3.33
CA LEU A 13 40.88 33.82 4.58
C LEU A 13 39.94 32.83 5.28
N LEU A 14 38.62 33.07 5.23
CA LEU A 14 37.62 32.18 5.82
C LEU A 14 37.54 30.86 5.04
N LEU A 15 37.59 30.92 3.71
CA LEU A 15 37.64 29.73 2.85
C LEU A 15 38.93 28.91 3.06
N LEU A 16 40.08 29.57 3.23
CA LEU A 16 41.35 28.91 3.53
C LEU A 16 41.34 28.28 4.93
N ALA A 17 40.78 28.96 5.93
CA ALA A 17 40.64 28.43 7.28
C ALA A 17 39.69 27.21 7.31
N GLN A 18 38.60 27.27 6.54
CA GLN A 18 37.69 26.13 6.38
C GLN A 18 38.41 24.96 5.73
N ARG A 19 39.15 25.16 4.63
CA ARG A 19 39.91 24.10 3.95
C ARG A 19 40.96 23.43 4.85
N ALA A 20 41.67 24.20 5.68
CA ALA A 20 42.64 23.67 6.64
C ALA A 20 41.98 22.81 7.73
N ASN A 21 40.71 23.06 8.05
CA ASN A 21 39.97 22.26 9.00
C ASN A 21 39.58 20.89 8.41
N TRP A 22 39.34 20.81 7.09
CA TRP A 22 39.03 19.57 6.40
C TRP A 22 40.26 18.65 6.28
N SER A 23 41.47 19.19 6.13
CA SER A 23 42.68 18.37 6.11
C SER A 23 42.93 17.66 7.45
N ARG A 24 42.63 18.34 8.58
CA ARG A 24 42.73 17.73 9.92
C ARG A 24 41.72 16.61 10.17
N LEU A 25 40.55 16.63 9.51
CA LEU A 25 39.59 15.53 9.58
C LEU A 25 40.08 14.33 8.75
N GLY A 26 40.74 14.56 7.62
CA GLY A 26 41.33 13.51 6.77
C GLY A 26 42.53 12.79 7.41
N ASP A 27 43.33 13.49 8.20
CA ASP A 27 44.49 12.88 8.89
C ASP A 27 44.07 11.79 9.90
N GLN A 28 42.88 11.91 10.50
CA GLN A 28 42.34 10.87 11.39
C GLN A 28 41.87 9.61 10.65
N PHE A 29 41.59 9.72 9.35
CA PHE A 29 41.26 8.59 8.48
C PHE A 29 42.49 7.94 7.82
N SER A 30 43.71 8.38 8.15
CA SER A 30 44.94 7.92 7.49
C SER A 30 45.91 7.19 8.44
N GLY A 31 45.53 7.00 9.70
CA GLY A 31 46.42 6.50 10.75
C GLY A 31 46.46 4.97 10.92
N PRO A 32 47.46 4.44 11.66
CA PRO A 32 47.62 3.01 11.98
C PRO A 32 46.46 2.39 12.81
N ASN A 33 45.47 3.21 13.21
CA ASN A 33 44.25 2.77 13.88
C ASN A 33 43.19 2.21 12.90
N LEU A 34 43.41 2.34 11.58
CA LEU A 34 42.63 1.66 10.54
C LEU A 34 43.05 0.19 10.38
N ARG A 35 43.27 -0.50 11.49
CA ARG A 35 43.19 -1.96 11.51
C ARG A 35 41.71 -2.30 11.42
N PHE A 36 41.17 -2.31 10.19
CA PHE A 36 39.87 -2.91 9.90
C PHE A 36 39.93 -4.35 10.39
N GLN A 37 39.42 -4.60 11.59
CA GLN A 37 39.24 -5.95 12.06
C GLN A 37 38.17 -6.55 11.15
N PHE A 38 38.48 -7.68 10.53
CA PHE A 38 37.54 -8.38 9.66
C PHE A 38 36.18 -8.60 10.36
N THR A 39 36.24 -8.77 11.69
CA THR A 39 35.08 -8.82 12.60
C THR A 39 34.15 -7.61 12.48
N ASP A 40 34.69 -6.38 12.40
CA ASP A 40 33.88 -5.16 12.30
C ASP A 40 33.18 -5.07 10.93
N LEU A 41 33.88 -5.48 9.87
CA LEU A 41 33.31 -5.50 8.52
C LEU A 41 32.17 -6.53 8.42
N VAL A 42 32.37 -7.73 8.98
CA VAL A 42 31.34 -8.77 9.03
C VAL A 42 30.16 -8.33 9.88
N GLY A 43 30.40 -7.70 11.04
CA GLY A 43 29.36 -7.15 11.90
C GLY A 43 28.53 -6.08 11.20
N LEU A 44 29.18 -5.14 10.51
CA LEU A 44 28.52 -4.10 9.73
C LEU A 44 27.68 -4.69 8.60
N LEU A 45 28.22 -5.67 7.87
CA LEU A 45 27.52 -6.35 6.78
C LEU A 45 26.28 -7.11 7.28
N ALA A 46 26.41 -7.83 8.39
CA ALA A 46 25.31 -8.56 9.02
C ALA A 46 24.21 -7.61 9.50
N LEU A 47 24.59 -6.47 10.11
CA LEU A 47 23.65 -5.42 10.52
C LEU A 47 22.89 -4.86 9.32
N LEU A 48 23.60 -4.55 8.23
CA LEU A 48 23.01 -4.02 7.00
C LEU A 48 22.01 -5.02 6.40
N LEU A 49 22.41 -6.29 6.28
CA LEU A 49 21.54 -7.36 5.76
C LEU A 49 20.31 -7.57 6.64
N GLY A 50 20.47 -7.55 7.97
CA GLY A 50 19.36 -7.65 8.91
C GLY A 50 18.38 -6.49 8.76
N PHE A 51 18.89 -5.27 8.61
CA PHE A 51 18.06 -4.08 8.41
C PHE A 51 17.29 -4.13 7.09
N VAL A 52 17.97 -4.47 5.99
CA VAL A 52 17.32 -4.65 4.68
C VAL A 52 16.25 -5.74 4.75
N GLY A 53 16.56 -6.87 5.37
CA GLY A 53 15.61 -7.98 5.56
C GLY A 53 14.38 -7.56 6.36
N LEU A 54 14.57 -6.79 7.43
CA LEU A 54 13.47 -6.25 8.25
C LEU A 54 12.58 -5.31 7.43
N VAL A 55 13.16 -4.36 6.69
CA VAL A 55 12.40 -3.40 5.88
C VAL A 55 11.62 -4.11 4.78
N VAL A 56 12.25 -5.06 4.07
CA VAL A 56 11.60 -5.86 3.03
C VAL A 56 10.49 -6.72 3.63
N GLY A 57 10.76 -7.40 4.74
CA GLY A 57 9.78 -8.22 5.45
C GLY A 57 8.57 -7.41 5.90
N LEU A 58 8.79 -6.23 6.49
CA LEU A 58 7.72 -5.34 6.92
C LEU A 58 6.91 -4.80 5.74
N HIS A 59 7.57 -4.45 4.64
CA HIS A 59 6.90 -4.01 3.42
C HIS A 59 5.98 -5.11 2.84
N PHE A 60 6.46 -6.35 2.75
CA PHE A 60 5.64 -7.48 2.32
C PHE A 60 4.50 -7.80 3.30
N ALA A 61 4.76 -7.75 4.61
CA ALA A 61 3.74 -7.95 5.64
C ALA A 61 2.64 -6.89 5.55
N LEU A 62 2.98 -5.63 5.35
CA LEU A 62 2.02 -4.54 5.16
C LEU A 62 1.21 -4.69 3.87
N GLN A 63 1.84 -5.13 2.77
CA GLN A 63 1.09 -5.42 1.54
C GLN A 63 0.13 -6.61 1.71
N ALA A 64 0.56 -7.66 2.41
CA ALA A 64 -0.29 -8.80 2.72
C ALA A 64 -1.46 -8.40 3.64
N ALA A 65 -1.21 -7.55 4.65
CA ALA A 65 -2.23 -7.02 5.53
C ALA A 65 -3.26 -6.17 4.76
N LYS A 66 -2.83 -5.27 3.87
CA LYS A 66 -3.73 -4.47 3.02
C LYS A 66 -4.62 -5.32 2.12
N ARG A 67 -4.08 -6.41 1.56
CA ARG A 67 -4.88 -7.38 0.77
C ARG A 67 -5.97 -8.03 1.62
N ASN A 68 -5.67 -8.35 2.88
CA ASN A 68 -6.65 -8.94 3.80
C ASN A 68 -7.68 -7.93 4.32
N GLU A 69 -7.28 -6.68 4.54
CA GLU A 69 -8.15 -5.61 5.01
C GLU A 69 -9.20 -5.23 3.95
N SER A 70 -8.83 -5.27 2.66
CA SER A 70 -9.81 -5.13 1.57
C SER A 70 -10.91 -6.21 1.66
N ARG A 71 -10.54 -7.47 1.90
CA ARG A 71 -11.52 -8.57 2.02
C ARG A 71 -12.48 -8.44 3.21
N GLN A 72 -12.01 -7.89 4.33
CA GLN A 72 -12.87 -7.68 5.51
C GLN A 72 -13.86 -6.51 5.34
N SER A 73 -13.50 -5.47 4.59
CA SER A 73 -14.41 -4.33 4.33
C SER A 73 -15.59 -4.69 3.40
N HIS A 74 -15.33 -5.48 2.35
CA HIS A 74 -16.34 -5.74 1.30
C HIS A 74 -17.48 -6.67 1.74
N THR A 75 -17.22 -7.61 2.65
CA THR A 75 -18.26 -8.55 3.13
C THR A 75 -19.26 -7.87 4.08
N GLY A 76 -18.79 -6.93 4.90
CA GLY A 76 -19.65 -6.14 5.78
C GLY A 76 -20.60 -5.21 5.02
N LEU A 77 -20.16 -4.68 3.87
CA LEU A 77 -20.96 -3.74 3.08
C LEU A 77 -22.21 -4.39 2.47
N LEU A 78 -22.09 -5.61 1.94
CA LEU A 78 -23.24 -6.37 1.47
C LEU A 78 -24.23 -6.67 2.61
N GLN A 79 -23.73 -6.99 3.80
CA GLN A 79 -24.60 -7.28 4.95
C GLN A 79 -25.36 -6.03 5.41
N LYS A 80 -24.69 -4.87 5.43
CA LYS A 80 -25.32 -3.57 5.74
C LYS A 80 -26.40 -3.21 4.71
N LEU A 81 -26.08 -3.29 3.40
CA LEU A 81 -27.05 -3.03 2.34
C LEU A 81 -28.22 -4.01 2.38
N ALA A 82 -27.94 -5.30 2.58
CA ALA A 82 -28.97 -6.32 2.73
C ALA A 82 -29.90 -6.03 3.91
N ALA A 83 -29.37 -5.54 5.04
CA ALA A 83 -30.19 -5.13 6.18
C ALA A 83 -31.08 -3.92 5.84
N THR A 84 -30.54 -2.90 5.16
CA THR A 84 -31.31 -1.72 4.71
C THR A 84 -32.46 -2.10 3.78
N HIS A 85 -32.24 -3.04 2.86
CA HIS A 85 -33.26 -3.54 1.94
C HIS A 85 -34.12 -4.70 2.51
N ARG A 86 -33.96 -5.02 3.81
CA ARG A 86 -34.65 -6.10 4.52
C ARG A 86 -34.60 -7.44 3.76
N LEU A 87 -33.43 -7.76 3.21
CA LEU A 87 -33.23 -8.98 2.44
C LEU A 87 -33.17 -10.21 3.35
N THR A 88 -33.85 -11.28 2.94
CA THR A 88 -33.80 -12.57 3.64
C THR A 88 -32.45 -13.26 3.41
N ARG A 89 -32.16 -14.30 4.22
CA ARG A 89 -30.92 -15.08 4.05
C ARG A 89 -30.82 -15.77 2.69
N SER A 90 -31.95 -16.20 2.12
CA SER A 90 -31.97 -16.81 0.78
C SER A 90 -31.64 -15.76 -0.30
N GLU A 91 -32.22 -14.57 -0.23
CA GLU A 91 -31.94 -13.46 -1.15
C GLU A 91 -30.47 -13.03 -1.09
N GLN A 92 -29.88 -12.98 0.12
CA GLN A 92 -28.46 -12.68 0.29
C GLN A 92 -27.55 -13.75 -0.33
N ARG A 93 -27.92 -15.03 -0.20
CA ARG A 93 -27.19 -16.14 -0.86
C ARG A 93 -27.26 -16.01 -2.38
N LEU A 94 -28.43 -15.63 -2.91
CA LEU A 94 -28.63 -15.41 -4.34
C LEU A 94 -27.74 -14.27 -4.86
N LEU A 95 -27.68 -13.14 -4.16
CA LEU A 95 -26.81 -12.01 -4.52
C LEU A 95 -25.32 -12.39 -4.52
N ARG A 96 -24.87 -13.17 -3.53
CA ARG A 96 -23.49 -13.67 -3.49
C ARG A 96 -23.19 -14.60 -4.66
N LYS A 97 -24.15 -15.43 -5.06
CA LYS A 97 -24.02 -16.30 -6.23
C LYS A 97 -23.86 -15.48 -7.51
N ILE A 98 -24.72 -14.48 -7.72
CA ILE A 98 -24.62 -13.54 -8.86
C ILE A 98 -23.26 -12.84 -8.87
N ALA A 99 -22.82 -12.29 -7.73
CA ALA A 99 -21.52 -11.64 -7.62
C ALA A 99 -20.35 -12.58 -7.95
N SER A 100 -20.41 -13.83 -7.48
CA SER A 100 -19.36 -14.83 -7.74
C SER A 100 -19.30 -15.24 -9.21
N GLN A 101 -20.46 -15.37 -9.88
CA GLN A 101 -20.54 -15.68 -11.31
C GLN A 101 -20.02 -14.52 -12.17
N ALA A 102 -20.27 -13.28 -11.76
CA ALA A 102 -19.75 -12.08 -12.42
C ALA A 102 -18.29 -11.74 -12.03
N ALA A 103 -17.62 -12.60 -11.24
CA ALA A 103 -16.25 -12.42 -10.76
C ALA A 103 -15.97 -11.03 -10.15
N LEU A 104 -16.94 -10.47 -9.43
CA LEU A 104 -16.82 -9.12 -8.87
C LEU A 104 -15.80 -9.08 -7.74
N ALA A 105 -15.06 -7.97 -7.67
CA ALA A 105 -14.14 -7.71 -6.56
C ALA A 105 -14.89 -7.54 -5.23
N SER A 106 -16.06 -6.91 -5.27
CA SER A 106 -16.96 -6.82 -4.13
C SER A 106 -18.37 -7.33 -4.46
N PRO A 107 -18.96 -8.22 -3.64
CA PRO A 107 -20.33 -8.67 -3.87
C PRO A 107 -21.38 -7.57 -3.64
N ALA A 108 -21.02 -6.45 -3.02
CA ALA A 108 -21.88 -5.30 -2.88
C ALA A 108 -22.08 -4.52 -4.19
N GLU A 109 -21.20 -4.68 -5.18
CA GLU A 109 -21.33 -4.01 -6.50
C GLU A 109 -22.62 -4.41 -7.24
N VAL A 110 -23.22 -5.54 -6.88
CA VAL A 110 -24.52 -5.99 -7.41
C VAL A 110 -25.63 -4.97 -7.15
N PHE A 111 -25.54 -4.15 -6.09
CA PHE A 111 -26.53 -3.11 -5.79
C PHE A 111 -26.40 -1.87 -6.69
N VAL A 112 -25.29 -1.72 -7.43
CA VAL A 112 -25.04 -0.55 -8.30
C VAL A 112 -25.20 -0.91 -9.77
N ARG A 113 -25.13 -2.21 -10.10
CA ARG A 113 -25.14 -2.73 -11.48
C ARG A 113 -26.35 -3.62 -11.74
N PRO A 114 -27.55 -3.06 -12.02
CA PRO A 114 -28.75 -3.85 -12.28
C PRO A 114 -28.60 -4.79 -13.49
N GLU A 115 -27.75 -4.44 -14.46
CA GLU A 115 -27.42 -5.26 -15.63
C GLU A 115 -26.86 -6.66 -15.28
N LEU A 116 -26.29 -6.84 -14.09
CA LEU A 116 -25.77 -8.14 -13.65
C LEU A 116 -26.89 -9.16 -13.38
N PHE A 117 -28.10 -8.71 -13.06
CA PHE A 117 -29.26 -9.60 -12.86
C PHE A 117 -29.78 -10.16 -14.18
N THR A 118 -29.57 -9.44 -15.28
CA THR A 118 -29.90 -9.89 -16.64
C THR A 118 -28.77 -10.68 -17.29
N ALA A 119 -27.51 -10.27 -17.09
CA ALA A 119 -26.36 -10.94 -17.69
C ALA A 119 -26.05 -12.30 -17.03
N GLY A 120 -26.26 -12.43 -15.71
CA GLY A 120 -26.08 -13.69 -15.00
C GLY A 120 -27.25 -14.66 -15.15
N SER A 121 -28.38 -14.20 -15.69
CA SER A 121 -29.69 -14.87 -15.60
C SER A 121 -29.70 -16.29 -16.18
N SER A 122 -28.99 -16.49 -17.29
CA SER A 122 -28.83 -17.78 -17.97
C SER A 122 -28.08 -18.83 -17.14
N ALA A 123 -27.21 -18.42 -16.23
CA ALA A 123 -26.43 -19.30 -15.36
C ALA A 123 -27.12 -19.61 -14.02
N LEU A 124 -28.30 -19.02 -13.75
CA LEU A 124 -29.04 -19.24 -12.51
C LEU A 124 -30.09 -20.36 -12.61
N GLY A 125 -30.44 -20.81 -13.81
CA GLY A 125 -31.44 -21.86 -14.03
C GLY A 125 -32.76 -21.52 -13.35
N ASP A 126 -33.26 -22.42 -12.51
CA ASP A 126 -34.53 -22.26 -11.77
C ASP A 126 -34.59 -21.00 -10.88
N GLN A 127 -33.44 -20.43 -10.52
CA GLN A 127 -33.36 -19.23 -9.67
C GLN A 127 -33.49 -17.92 -10.45
N GLU A 128 -33.63 -17.96 -11.78
CA GLU A 128 -33.73 -16.77 -12.62
C GLU A 128 -34.99 -15.94 -12.30
N ALA A 129 -36.13 -16.60 -12.10
CA ALA A 129 -37.37 -15.92 -11.75
C ALA A 129 -37.27 -15.19 -10.40
N GLU A 130 -36.60 -15.80 -9.42
CA GLU A 130 -36.34 -15.18 -8.11
C GLU A 130 -35.38 -13.99 -8.23
N ALA A 131 -34.32 -14.13 -9.03
CA ALA A 131 -33.35 -13.05 -9.27
C ALA A 131 -34.02 -11.83 -9.94
N ARG A 132 -34.90 -12.05 -10.92
CA ARG A 132 -35.67 -10.97 -11.56
C ARG A 132 -36.64 -10.28 -10.59
N ARG A 133 -37.33 -11.05 -9.74
CA ARG A 133 -38.20 -10.49 -8.68
C ARG A 133 -37.38 -9.64 -7.71
N LEU A 134 -36.22 -10.13 -7.29
CA LEU A 134 -35.32 -9.41 -6.40
C LEU A 134 -34.78 -8.12 -7.04
N ALA A 135 -34.36 -8.18 -8.30
CA ALA A 135 -33.92 -7.01 -9.06
C ALA A 135 -35.01 -5.94 -9.12
N LYS A 136 -36.23 -6.34 -9.48
CA LYS A 136 -37.38 -5.42 -9.49
C LYS A 136 -37.59 -4.81 -8.10
N ARG A 137 -37.52 -5.58 -7.02
CA ARG A 137 -37.70 -5.05 -5.66
C ARG A 137 -36.61 -4.06 -5.25
N LEU A 138 -35.36 -4.31 -5.64
CA LEU A 138 -34.21 -3.46 -5.29
C LEU A 138 -34.18 -2.15 -6.08
N PHE A 139 -34.55 -2.19 -7.37
CA PHE A 139 -34.37 -1.05 -8.29
C PHE A 139 -35.68 -0.35 -8.70
N SER A 140 -36.86 -0.88 -8.36
CA SER A 140 -38.16 -0.26 -8.67
C SER A 140 -38.48 1.01 -7.85
N LYS A 141 -37.68 1.32 -6.84
CA LYS A 141 -37.98 2.38 -5.85
C LYS A 141 -37.10 3.63 -6.00
N GLY A 142 -36.34 3.74 -7.09
CA GLY A 142 -35.54 4.91 -7.45
C GLY A 142 -36.22 5.73 -8.52
#